data_AF-A0A2P2I8I2-F1
#
_entry.id   AF-A0A2P2I8I2-F1
#
_cell.length_a   1.000
_cell.length_b   1.000
_cell.length_c   1.000
_cell.angle_alpha   90.00
_cell.angle_beta   90.00
_cell.angle_gamma   90.00
#
_symmetry.space_group_name_H-M   'P 1'
#
loop_
_entity.id
_entity.type
_entity.pdbx_description
1 polymer ?
#
loop_
_entity_poly.entity_id
_entity_poly.type
_entity_poly.pdbx_seq_one_letter_code
_entity_poly.pdbx_strand_id
1 'polypeptide(L)'
;MSSTTAKELSNKFVFAIDRGGTFTDVWARCPGGDVRVMKLLSEDPRHYRDAPTEAIRRIIEQETGVPMPRGCPVKTDNIGWIRMGTTVATNALLERKGERMALAVTKGFRDLLHIGNQARPNIFDLEIVCPEVLYEAVVEVRERLLPLQDEQQDEHITKVMGSTGEELLLLQELDEDLLRTELAEVRAKG
;
A
#
# COMPACT_ATOMS: atom_id res chain seq x y z
N MET A 1 21.72 24.00 10.27
CA MET A 1 21.90 22.98 9.22
C MET A 1 20.77 22.95 8.18
N SER A 2 20.02 24.05 7.97
CA SER A 2 18.82 24.07 7.09
C SER A 2 19.07 24.70 5.70
N SER A 3 20.15 25.48 5.51
CA SER A 3 20.35 26.26 4.28
C SER A 3 21.01 25.49 3.13
N THR A 4 21.79 24.45 3.39
CA THR A 4 22.50 23.68 2.35
C THR A 4 21.54 22.80 1.54
N THR A 5 20.60 22.12 2.21
CA THR A 5 19.65 21.20 1.56
C THR A 5 18.68 21.93 0.63
N ALA A 6 18.20 23.11 1.04
CA ALA A 6 17.31 23.94 0.20
C ALA A 6 18.02 24.46 -1.07
N LYS A 7 19.33 24.76 -0.97
CA LYS A 7 20.17 25.25 -2.06
C LYS A 7 20.62 24.11 -3.00
N GLU A 8 20.81 22.90 -2.50
CA GLU A 8 21.02 21.71 -3.32
C GLU A 8 19.75 21.30 -4.09
N LEU A 9 18.58 21.44 -3.45
CA LEU A 9 17.27 21.21 -4.09
C LEU A 9 16.88 22.29 -5.11
N SER A 10 17.49 23.49 -5.08
CA SER A 10 17.21 24.54 -6.08
C SER A 10 17.86 24.25 -7.44
N ASN A 11 18.88 23.38 -7.47
CA ASN A 11 19.60 22.99 -8.68
C ASN A 11 19.19 21.60 -9.20
N LYS A 12 18.13 21.01 -8.65
CA LYS A 12 17.62 19.70 -9.06
C LYS A 12 16.17 19.80 -9.51
N PHE A 13 15.77 18.88 -10.38
CA PHE A 13 14.37 18.67 -10.70
C PHE A 13 13.62 18.10 -9.50
N VAL A 14 12.42 18.61 -9.25
CA VAL A 14 11.50 18.02 -8.27
C VAL A 14 10.13 17.88 -8.88
N PHE A 15 9.46 16.74 -8.64
CA PHE A 15 8.22 16.37 -9.30
C PHE A 15 7.11 16.04 -8.30
N ALA A 16 5.96 16.68 -8.44
CA ALA A 16 4.71 16.27 -7.81
C ALA A 16 3.77 15.73 -8.90
N ILE A 17 3.36 14.47 -8.76
CA ILE A 17 2.61 13.74 -9.77
C ILE A 17 1.32 13.24 -9.13
N ASP A 18 0.20 13.46 -9.79
CA ASP A 18 -1.09 12.88 -9.43
C ASP A 18 -1.58 11.99 -10.59
N ARG A 19 -1.53 10.68 -10.39
CA ARG A 19 -2.03 9.70 -11.35
C ARG A 19 -3.51 9.43 -11.08
N GLY A 20 -4.36 10.07 -11.87
CA GLY A 20 -5.80 9.81 -11.93
C GLY A 20 -6.15 8.58 -12.78
N GLY A 21 -7.45 8.28 -12.87
CA GLY A 21 -7.95 7.23 -13.77
C GLY A 21 -7.77 7.57 -15.26
N THR A 22 -8.13 8.78 -15.66
CA THR A 22 -8.04 9.20 -17.08
C THR A 22 -6.77 9.97 -17.40
N PHE A 23 -6.35 10.87 -16.50
CA PHE A 23 -5.20 11.73 -16.72
C PHE A 23 -4.19 11.66 -15.57
N THR A 24 -2.93 11.85 -15.92
CA THR A 24 -1.84 12.11 -14.98
C THR A 24 -1.48 13.58 -15.05
N ASP A 25 -1.63 14.26 -13.92
CA ASP A 25 -1.26 15.65 -13.72
C ASP A 25 0.16 15.70 -13.12
N VAL A 26 1.04 16.50 -13.72
CA VAL A 26 2.43 16.64 -13.30
C VAL A 26 2.77 18.10 -13.11
N TRP A 27 3.30 18.39 -11.94
CA TRP A 27 3.97 19.65 -11.63
C TRP A 27 5.46 19.35 -11.41
N ALA A 28 6.31 20.15 -12.02
CA ALA A 28 7.76 20.06 -11.85
C ALA A 28 8.36 21.44 -11.61
N ARG A 29 9.34 21.51 -10.72
CA ARG A 29 10.28 22.63 -10.64
C ARG A 29 11.63 22.18 -11.16
N CYS A 30 12.15 22.91 -12.12
CA CYS A 30 13.38 22.62 -12.84
C CYS A 30 14.58 23.26 -12.10
N PRO A 31 15.81 22.79 -12.38
CA PRO A 31 17.03 23.51 -11.97
C PRO A 31 16.96 24.96 -12.46
N GLY A 32 17.21 25.92 -11.57
CA GLY A 32 17.08 27.35 -11.89
C GLY A 32 15.73 27.96 -11.51
N GLY A 33 14.74 27.15 -11.13
CA GLY A 33 13.50 27.59 -10.51
C GLY A 33 12.29 27.66 -11.45
N ASP A 34 12.48 27.42 -12.75
CA ASP A 34 11.39 27.37 -13.71
C ASP A 34 10.39 26.25 -13.40
N VAL A 35 9.11 26.51 -13.66
CA VAL A 35 8.03 25.56 -13.38
C VAL A 35 7.46 25.02 -14.68
N ARG A 36 7.28 23.70 -14.73
CA ARG A 36 6.61 23.00 -15.82
C ARG A 36 5.38 22.28 -15.28
N VAL A 37 4.30 22.34 -16.06
CA VAL A 37 3.07 21.59 -15.79
C VAL A 37 2.75 20.78 -17.03
N MET A 38 2.38 19.52 -16.83
CA MET A 38 2.05 18.60 -17.92
C MET A 38 0.85 17.74 -17.54
N LYS A 39 -0.02 17.51 -18.53
CA LYS A 39 -1.13 16.57 -18.44
C LYS A 39 -0.94 15.50 -19.52
N LEU A 40 -0.91 14.24 -19.11
CA LEU A 40 -0.88 13.08 -20.00
C LEU A 40 -2.12 12.21 -19.77
N LEU A 41 -2.50 11.41 -20.76
CA LEU A 41 -3.43 10.31 -20.50
C LEU A 41 -2.77 9.32 -19.54
N SER A 42 -3.50 8.84 -18.54
CA SER A 42 -2.96 7.87 -17.57
C SER A 42 -2.62 6.53 -18.24
N GLU A 43 -3.36 6.17 -19.29
CA GLU A 43 -3.15 4.97 -20.09
C GLU A 43 -3.14 5.34 -21.58
N ASP A 44 -1.99 5.15 -22.23
CA ASP A 44 -1.82 5.33 -23.67
C ASP A 44 -0.71 4.40 -24.20
N PRO A 45 -0.97 3.08 -24.21
CA PRO A 45 0.04 2.07 -24.50
C PRO A 45 0.65 2.17 -25.91
N ARG A 46 0.00 2.91 -26.83
CA ARG A 46 0.52 3.16 -28.18
C ARG A 46 1.69 4.14 -28.18
N HIS A 47 1.75 5.05 -27.21
CA HIS A 47 2.74 6.11 -27.18
C HIS A 47 3.75 5.95 -26.04
N TYR A 48 3.34 5.45 -24.88
CA TYR A 48 4.20 5.24 -23.71
C TYR A 48 3.62 4.17 -22.78
N ARG A 49 4.50 3.51 -22.01
CA ARG A 49 4.11 2.46 -21.05
C ARG A 49 3.55 3.02 -19.74
N ASP A 50 4.09 4.15 -19.29
CA ASP A 50 3.77 4.74 -17.99
C ASP A 50 3.80 6.27 -18.10
N ALA A 51 2.68 6.90 -17.73
CA ALA A 51 2.48 8.34 -17.85
C ALA A 51 3.42 9.15 -16.91
N PRO A 52 3.58 8.82 -15.62
CA PRO A 52 4.57 9.47 -14.75
C PRO A 52 5.99 9.47 -15.35
N THR A 53 6.45 8.30 -15.79
CA THR A 53 7.80 8.15 -16.38
C THR A 53 7.96 8.96 -17.67
N GLU A 54 6.94 8.96 -18.52
CA GLU A 54 6.93 9.75 -19.76
C GLU A 54 6.91 11.26 -19.49
N ALA A 55 6.15 11.73 -18.51
CA ALA A 55 6.12 13.15 -18.15
C ALA A 55 7.49 13.64 -17.65
N ILE A 56 8.12 12.87 -16.74
CA ILE A 56 9.48 13.18 -16.25
C ILE A 56 10.46 13.25 -17.42
N ARG A 57 10.41 12.28 -18.35
CA ARG A 57 11.25 12.25 -19.54
C ARG A 57 11.09 13.52 -20.38
N ARG A 58 9.87 13.87 -20.76
CA ARG A 58 9.60 15.04 -21.61
C ARG A 58 10.04 16.33 -20.95
N ILE A 59 9.82 16.48 -19.64
CA ILE A 59 10.22 17.69 -18.90
C ILE A 59 11.75 17.81 -18.87
N ILE A 60 12.47 16.74 -18.54
CA ILE A 60 13.95 16.79 -18.50
C ILE A 60 14.52 17.04 -19.90
N GLU A 61 13.99 16.38 -20.93
CA GLU A 61 14.41 16.59 -22.32
C GLU A 61 14.17 18.03 -22.79
N GLN A 62 13.01 18.62 -22.48
CA GLN A 62 12.68 20.01 -22.82
C GLN A 62 13.58 21.02 -22.10
N GLU A 63 13.93 20.76 -20.84
CA GLU A 63 14.72 21.68 -20.02
C GLU A 63 16.22 21.59 -20.27
N THR A 64 16.73 20.38 -20.51
CA THR A 64 18.16 20.16 -20.74
C THR A 64 18.54 20.22 -22.21
N GLY A 65 17.58 20.07 -23.13
CA GLY A 65 17.82 19.90 -24.56
C GLY A 65 18.50 18.58 -24.91
N VAL A 66 18.71 17.69 -23.94
CA VAL A 66 19.35 16.38 -24.14
C VAL A 66 18.28 15.36 -24.53
N PRO A 67 18.39 14.73 -25.71
CA PRO A 67 17.41 13.74 -26.14
C PRO A 67 17.28 12.56 -25.16
N MET A 68 16.05 12.18 -24.83
CA MET A 68 15.76 11.06 -23.93
C MET A 68 14.84 10.04 -24.60
N PRO A 69 15.35 9.19 -25.50
CA PRO A 69 14.52 8.30 -26.31
C PRO A 69 13.62 7.40 -25.47
N ARG A 70 12.38 7.21 -25.94
CA ARG A 70 11.39 6.34 -25.30
C ARG A 70 11.90 4.90 -25.21
N GLY A 71 11.54 4.20 -24.14
CA GLY A 71 11.96 2.82 -23.89
C GLY A 71 13.33 2.67 -23.21
N CYS A 72 14.16 3.72 -23.18
CA CYS A 72 15.39 3.74 -22.40
C CYS A 72 15.13 4.26 -20.96
N PRO A 73 15.87 3.82 -19.94
CA PRO A 73 15.75 4.37 -18.59
C PRO A 73 15.91 5.91 -18.57
N VAL A 74 15.11 6.58 -17.73
CA VAL A 74 15.21 8.02 -17.48
C VAL A 74 16.45 8.26 -16.60
N LYS A 75 17.33 9.19 -16.98
CA LYS A 75 18.46 9.58 -16.12
C LYS A 75 17.94 10.33 -14.89
N THR A 76 18.27 9.85 -13.69
CA THR A 76 17.73 10.38 -12.42
C THR A 76 18.72 11.21 -11.62
N ASP A 77 19.96 11.38 -12.10
CA ASP A 77 21.07 12.01 -11.34
C ASP A 77 20.74 13.43 -10.84
N ASN A 78 19.97 14.17 -11.65
CA ASN A 78 19.57 15.55 -11.38
C ASN A 78 18.17 15.66 -10.75
N ILE A 79 17.56 14.56 -10.30
CA ILE A 79 16.27 14.57 -9.61
C ILE A 79 16.51 14.62 -8.10
N GLY A 80 15.87 15.57 -7.43
CA GLY A 80 15.91 15.71 -5.97
C GLY A 80 14.89 14.79 -5.30
N TRP A 81 13.63 14.89 -5.70
CA TRP A 81 12.57 14.00 -5.23
C TRP A 81 11.44 13.90 -6.24
N ILE A 82 10.70 12.79 -6.13
CA ILE A 82 9.45 12.55 -6.81
C ILE A 82 8.43 12.23 -5.72
N ARG A 83 7.33 12.97 -5.70
CA ARG A 83 6.16 12.69 -4.87
C ARG A 83 5.04 12.31 -5.80
N MET A 84 4.50 11.11 -5.62
CA MET A 84 3.42 10.60 -6.45
C MET A 84 2.22 10.23 -5.59
N GLY A 85 1.10 10.90 -5.85
CA GLY A 85 -0.24 10.45 -5.47
C GLY A 85 -0.85 9.64 -6.59
N THR A 86 -1.68 8.66 -6.26
CA THR A 86 -2.43 7.89 -7.24
C THR A 86 -3.79 7.51 -6.70
N THR A 87 -4.79 7.48 -7.59
CA THR A 87 -6.15 7.02 -7.29
C THR A 87 -6.38 5.56 -7.69
N VAL A 88 -5.35 4.88 -8.23
CA VAL A 88 -5.46 3.49 -8.72
C VAL A 88 -5.88 2.54 -7.59
N ALA A 89 -5.28 2.64 -6.41
CA ALA A 89 -5.59 1.74 -5.30
C ALA A 89 -7.01 1.94 -4.76
N THR A 90 -7.45 3.19 -4.62
CA THR A 90 -8.80 3.50 -4.15
C THR A 90 -9.86 3.08 -5.16
N ASN A 91 -9.61 3.29 -6.45
CA ASN A 91 -10.54 2.84 -7.50
C ASN A 91 -10.58 1.32 -7.59
N ALA A 92 -9.44 0.64 -7.50
CA ALA A 92 -9.40 -0.82 -7.46
C ALA A 92 -10.23 -1.38 -6.29
N LEU A 93 -10.16 -0.74 -5.11
CA LEU A 93 -10.97 -1.12 -3.95
C LEU A 93 -12.47 -0.88 -4.18
N LEU A 94 -12.84 0.31 -4.68
CA LEU A 94 -14.24 0.69 -4.93
C LEU A 94 -14.88 -0.16 -6.03
N GLU A 95 -14.11 -0.48 -7.08
CA GLU A 95 -14.55 -1.30 -8.21
C GLU A 95 -14.40 -2.82 -7.97
N ARG A 96 -13.94 -3.22 -6.76
CA ARG A 96 -13.66 -4.62 -6.41
C ARG A 96 -12.72 -5.33 -7.39
N LYS A 97 -11.79 -4.59 -8.00
CA LYS A 97 -10.77 -5.10 -8.92
C LYS A 97 -9.47 -5.39 -8.17
N GLY A 98 -9.54 -6.35 -7.26
CA GLY A 98 -8.39 -6.86 -6.52
C GLY A 98 -8.00 -8.27 -6.95
N GLU A 99 -6.89 -8.76 -6.41
CA GLU A 99 -6.55 -10.18 -6.47
C GLU A 99 -7.36 -10.98 -5.45
N ARG A 100 -7.54 -12.27 -5.74
CA ARG A 100 -8.19 -13.20 -4.82
C ARG A 100 -7.37 -13.29 -3.54
N MET A 101 -8.04 -13.23 -2.39
CA MET A 101 -7.35 -13.21 -1.09
C MET A 101 -8.01 -14.15 -0.08
N ALA A 102 -7.17 -14.69 0.80
CA ALA A 102 -7.59 -15.49 1.94
C ALA A 102 -7.20 -14.78 3.25
N LEU A 103 -8.06 -14.89 4.25
CA LEU A 103 -7.82 -14.38 5.60
C LEU A 103 -7.26 -15.50 6.47
N ALA A 104 -6.02 -15.38 6.94
CA ALA A 104 -5.51 -16.21 8.03
C ALA A 104 -5.76 -15.48 9.36
N VAL A 105 -6.47 -16.12 10.28
CA VAL A 105 -6.87 -15.53 11.56
C VAL A 105 -6.81 -16.58 12.67
N THR A 106 -6.55 -16.17 13.90
CA THR A 106 -6.56 -17.07 15.06
C THR A 106 -7.87 -17.87 15.14
N LYS A 107 -7.78 -19.16 15.44
CA LYS A 107 -8.94 -20.05 15.55
C LYS A 107 -9.98 -19.51 16.54
N GLY A 108 -11.24 -19.55 16.15
CA GLY A 108 -12.37 -18.95 16.86
C GLY A 108 -12.71 -17.51 16.43
N PHE A 109 -11.90 -16.90 15.56
CA PHE A 109 -12.11 -15.54 15.05
C PHE A 109 -12.42 -15.49 13.54
N ARG A 110 -12.91 -16.60 12.98
CA ARG A 110 -13.26 -16.72 11.54
C ARG A 110 -14.04 -15.52 11.00
N ASP A 111 -15.04 -15.07 11.76
CA ASP A 111 -16.00 -14.05 11.32
C ASP A 111 -15.63 -12.64 11.80
N LEU A 112 -14.44 -12.43 12.37
CA LEU A 112 -14.03 -11.16 12.98
C LEU A 112 -14.22 -9.96 12.03
N LEU A 113 -13.72 -10.08 10.79
CA LEU A 113 -13.84 -9.01 9.80
C LEU A 113 -15.23 -8.91 9.17
N HIS A 114 -16.02 -9.98 9.18
CA HIS A 114 -17.40 -9.96 8.72
C HIS A 114 -18.32 -9.25 9.71
N ILE A 115 -18.13 -9.50 11.02
CA ILE A 115 -18.84 -8.81 12.10
C ILE A 115 -18.42 -7.33 12.16
N GLY A 116 -17.13 -7.06 11.92
CA GLY A 116 -16.57 -5.72 11.99
C GLY A 116 -16.68 -5.13 13.40
N ASN A 117 -16.88 -3.82 13.48
CA ASN A 117 -17.04 -3.10 14.75
C ASN A 117 -18.50 -2.86 15.15
N GLN A 118 -19.44 -3.47 14.42
CA GLN A 118 -20.89 -3.28 14.59
C GLN A 118 -21.34 -1.81 14.60
N ALA A 119 -20.56 -0.90 14.00
CA ALA A 119 -20.94 0.50 13.91
C ALA A 119 -22.21 0.64 13.08
N ARG A 120 -23.20 1.35 13.61
CA ARG A 120 -24.47 1.66 12.92
C ARG A 120 -24.54 3.16 12.65
N PRO A 121 -24.20 3.62 11.43
CA PRO A 121 -24.31 5.04 11.08
C PRO A 121 -25.74 5.56 11.30
N ASN A 122 -26.74 4.74 10.97
CA ASN A 122 -28.16 5.00 11.19
C ASN A 122 -28.71 4.01 12.22
N ILE A 123 -28.62 4.33 13.52
CA ILE A 123 -28.96 3.41 14.62
C ILE A 123 -30.43 2.93 14.64
N PHE A 124 -31.34 3.65 13.99
CA PHE A 124 -32.77 3.34 13.93
C PHE A 124 -33.21 2.66 12.63
N ASP A 125 -32.29 2.42 11.69
CA ASP A 125 -32.61 1.73 10.46
C ASP A 125 -32.94 0.25 10.76
N LEU A 126 -34.09 -0.21 10.28
CA LEU A 126 -34.54 -1.59 10.45
C LEU A 126 -33.89 -2.52 9.42
N GLU A 127 -33.46 -1.98 8.28
CA GLU A 127 -32.79 -2.71 7.21
C GLU A 127 -31.28 -2.41 7.26
N ILE A 128 -30.53 -3.29 7.93
CA ILE A 128 -29.09 -3.10 8.10
C ILE A 128 -28.36 -3.73 6.90
N VAL A 129 -27.73 -2.90 6.08
CA VAL A 129 -26.86 -3.37 5.00
C VAL A 129 -25.44 -3.56 5.54
N CYS A 130 -25.02 -4.82 5.68
CA CYS A 130 -23.65 -5.16 6.07
C CYS A 130 -22.73 -5.09 4.84
N PRO A 131 -21.60 -4.35 4.90
CA PRO A 131 -20.63 -4.36 3.81
C PRO A 131 -20.07 -5.76 3.57
N GLU A 132 -19.91 -6.15 2.30
CA GLU A 132 -19.26 -7.42 1.95
C GLU A 132 -17.77 -7.40 2.29
N VAL A 133 -17.25 -8.56 2.68
CA VAL A 133 -15.81 -8.77 2.94
C VAL A 133 -15.00 -8.84 1.64
N LEU A 134 -13.69 -8.66 1.73
CA LEU A 134 -12.77 -8.72 0.57
C LEU A 134 -12.19 -10.11 0.31
N TYR A 135 -12.17 -10.99 1.31
CA TYR A 135 -11.60 -12.33 1.22
C TYR A 135 -12.61 -13.38 0.75
N GLU A 136 -12.10 -14.43 0.11
CA GLU A 136 -12.90 -15.56 -0.38
C GLU A 136 -12.79 -16.80 0.51
N ALA A 137 -11.70 -16.92 1.26
CA ALA A 137 -11.43 -18.05 2.14
C ALA A 137 -10.91 -17.57 3.49
N VAL A 138 -11.16 -18.36 4.54
CA VAL A 138 -10.64 -18.13 5.89
C VAL A 138 -9.89 -19.36 6.36
N VAL A 139 -8.67 -19.16 6.85
CA VAL A 139 -7.82 -20.17 7.50
C VAL A 139 -7.74 -19.84 8.98
N GLU A 140 -8.26 -20.74 9.81
CA GLU A 140 -8.26 -20.59 11.26
C GLU A 140 -6.97 -21.19 11.85
N VAL A 141 -6.00 -20.32 12.13
CA VAL A 141 -4.69 -20.69 12.64
C VAL A 141 -4.80 -21.16 14.09
N ARG A 142 -4.30 -22.37 14.36
CA ARG A 142 -4.32 -23.00 15.68
C ARG A 142 -3.17 -22.50 16.53
N GLU A 143 -3.31 -21.26 16.99
CA GLU A 143 -2.40 -20.60 17.92
C GLU A 143 -3.21 -19.81 18.95
N ARG A 144 -2.58 -19.43 20.06
CA ARG A 144 -3.18 -18.48 20.98
C ARG A 144 -2.12 -17.69 21.74
N LEU A 145 -2.17 -16.37 21.57
CA LEU A 145 -1.45 -15.38 22.36
C LEU A 145 -2.42 -14.50 23.16
N LEU A 146 -2.00 -14.03 24.32
CA LEU A 146 -2.68 -12.98 25.09
C LEU A 146 -1.70 -11.85 25.44
N PRO A 147 -2.13 -10.58 25.47
CA PRO A 147 -1.34 -9.51 26.05
C PRO A 147 -1.07 -9.80 27.52
N LEU A 148 0.17 -9.62 27.98
CA LEU A 148 0.46 -9.65 29.41
C LEU A 148 -0.25 -8.48 30.09
N GLN A 149 -1.12 -8.78 31.06
CA GLN A 149 -1.73 -7.77 31.93
C GLN A 149 -1.03 -7.77 33.29
N ASP A 150 -0.90 -6.60 33.92
CA ASP A 150 -0.08 -6.35 35.13
C ASP A 150 -0.33 -7.31 36.31
N GLU A 151 -1.49 -7.99 36.33
CA GLU A 151 -1.92 -8.88 37.42
C GLU A 151 -1.78 -10.38 37.10
N GLN A 152 -1.36 -10.76 35.89
CA GLN A 152 -1.22 -12.17 35.50
C GLN A 152 0.20 -12.69 35.74
N GLN A 153 0.41 -13.24 36.94
CA GLN A 153 1.65 -13.92 37.36
C GLN A 153 1.45 -15.43 37.43
N ASP A 154 0.93 -16.06 36.38
CA ASP A 154 1.00 -17.51 36.28
C ASP A 154 2.39 -17.91 35.77
N GLU A 155 3.24 -18.41 36.68
CA GLU A 155 4.61 -18.84 36.36
C GLU A 155 4.65 -20.01 35.37
N HIS A 156 3.52 -20.72 35.16
CA HIS A 156 3.45 -21.86 34.27
C HIS A 156 3.17 -21.49 32.80
N ILE A 157 2.90 -20.23 32.49
CA ILE A 157 2.62 -19.78 31.12
C ILE A 157 3.89 -19.20 30.49
N THR A 158 4.26 -19.72 29.32
CA THR A 158 5.41 -19.25 28.55
C THR A 158 5.20 -17.79 28.14
N LYS A 159 6.16 -16.93 28.50
CA LYS A 159 6.22 -15.53 28.08
C LYS A 159 7.05 -15.40 26.80
N VAL A 160 6.54 -14.66 25.83
CA VAL A 160 7.22 -14.38 24.57
C VAL A 160 7.20 -12.87 24.28
N MET A 161 8.16 -12.40 23.49
CA MET A 161 8.24 -11.00 23.09
C MET A 161 7.73 -10.83 21.65
N GLY A 162 6.75 -9.95 21.47
CA GLY A 162 6.21 -9.59 20.16
C GLY A 162 7.21 -8.78 19.34
N SER A 163 6.99 -8.71 18.02
CA SER A 163 7.86 -7.97 17.10
C SER A 163 7.90 -6.47 17.35
N THR A 164 6.92 -5.93 18.08
CA THR A 164 6.87 -4.52 18.47
C THR A 164 7.37 -4.26 19.90
N GLY A 165 7.91 -5.29 20.58
CA GLY A 165 8.53 -5.21 21.91
C GLY A 165 7.57 -5.43 23.08
N GLU A 166 6.32 -5.76 22.82
CA GLU A 166 5.31 -6.11 23.82
C GLU A 166 5.52 -7.51 24.39
N GLU A 167 5.24 -7.69 25.68
CA GLU A 167 5.25 -9.01 26.33
C GLU A 167 3.89 -9.70 26.16
N LEU A 168 3.93 -10.94 25.71
CA LEU A 168 2.75 -11.76 25.42
C LEU A 168 2.84 -13.09 26.18
N LEU A 169 1.68 -13.63 26.52
CA LEU A 169 1.50 -14.96 27.08
C LEU A 169 1.16 -15.95 25.95
N LEU A 170 1.95 -17.02 25.84
CA LEU A 170 1.75 -18.08 24.86
C LEU A 170 0.90 -19.19 25.48
N LEU A 171 -0.36 -19.28 25.04
CA LEU A 171 -1.31 -20.31 25.50
C LEU A 171 -1.35 -21.53 24.58
N GLN A 172 -1.11 -21.33 23.28
CA GLN A 172 -1.04 -22.41 22.32
C GLN A 172 0.02 -22.07 21.26
N GLU A 173 1.00 -22.94 21.15
CA GLU A 173 2.04 -22.88 20.11
C GLU A 173 1.46 -23.07 18.72
N LEU A 174 2.10 -22.40 17.76
CA LEU A 174 1.78 -22.52 16.34
C LEU A 174 2.27 -23.87 15.81
N ASP A 175 1.35 -24.64 15.22
CA ASP A 175 1.69 -25.81 14.41
C ASP A 175 2.01 -25.36 12.97
N GLU A 176 3.29 -25.15 12.68
CA GLU A 176 3.74 -24.68 11.36
C GLU A 176 3.48 -25.68 10.24
N ASP A 177 3.64 -26.98 10.50
CA ASP A 177 3.50 -28.02 9.48
C ASP A 177 2.04 -28.15 9.03
N LEU A 178 1.13 -28.12 10.00
CA LEU A 178 -0.30 -28.06 9.74
C LEU A 178 -0.66 -26.77 8.99
N LEU A 179 -0.21 -25.60 9.47
CA LEU A 179 -0.54 -24.32 8.84
C LEU A 179 -0.06 -24.26 7.38
N ARG A 180 1.16 -24.75 7.10
CA ARG A 180 1.70 -24.83 5.73
C ARG A 180 0.81 -25.69 4.83
N THR A 181 0.30 -26.79 5.36
CA THR A 181 -0.62 -27.68 4.64
C THR A 181 -1.95 -26.99 4.35
N GLU A 182 -2.58 -26.39 5.36
CA GLU A 182 -3.85 -25.66 5.22
C GLU A 182 -3.73 -24.48 4.22
N LEU A 183 -2.61 -23.73 4.26
CA LEU A 183 -2.34 -22.65 3.31
C LEU A 183 -2.10 -23.16 1.89
N ALA A 184 -1.43 -24.30 1.72
CA ALA A 184 -1.22 -24.92 0.41
C ALA A 184 -2.55 -25.36 -0.22
N GLU A 185 -3.48 -25.90 0.56
CA GLU A 185 -4.82 -26.26 0.10
C GLU A 185 -5.64 -25.04 -0.35
N VAL A 186 -5.55 -23.92 0.38
CA VAL A 186 -6.21 -22.68 -0.04
C VAL A 186 -5.60 -22.15 -1.32
N ARG A 187 -4.27 -22.11 -1.42
CA ARG A 187 -3.56 -21.70 -2.64
C ARG A 187 -3.92 -22.57 -3.85
N ALA A 188 -4.15 -23.87 -3.64
CA ALA A 188 -4.55 -24.79 -4.71
C ALA A 188 -5.95 -24.49 -5.28
N LYS A 189 -6.79 -23.74 -4.55
CA LYS A 189 -8.11 -23.26 -5.01
C LYS A 189 -8.01 -21.96 -5.84
N GLY A 190 -6.79 -21.47 -6.07
CA GLY A 190 -6.44 -20.23 -6.77
C GLY A 190 -6.62 -19.00 -5.91
#